data_AF-A0A850NTT2-F1
#
_entry.id   AF-A0A850NTT2-F1
#
_cell.length_a   1.000
_cell.length_b   1.000
_cell.length_c   1.000
_cell.angle_alpha   90.00
_cell.angle_beta   90.00
_cell.angle_gamma   90.00
#
_symmetry.space_group_name_H-M   'P 1'
#
loop_
_entity.id
_entity.type
_entity.pdbx_description
1 polymer ?
#
loop_
_entity_poly.entity_id
_entity_poly.type
_entity_poly.pdbx_seq_one_letter_code
_entity_poly.pdbx_strand_id
1 'polypeptide(L)'
;MRQRPMLGEAEAGAILDAACAHARSASLEVSVAVVDEAGILLALRRLDGARLHTPEAAMLKARTAAITRTATAALEDQVRADPALLA
;
A
#
# COMPACT_ATOMS: atom_id res chain seq x y z
N MET A 1 -8.56 3.90 -29.94
CA MET A 1 -7.63 3.79 -28.79
C MET A 1 -8.44 3.37 -27.58
N ARG A 2 -7.95 2.43 -26.75
CA ARG A 2 -8.60 2.10 -25.47
C ARG A 2 -7.98 2.95 -24.38
N GLN A 3 -8.78 3.72 -23.64
CA GLN A 3 -8.33 4.50 -22.48
C GLN A 3 -8.64 3.74 -21.20
N ARG A 4 -7.81 3.91 -20.17
CA ARG A 4 -7.98 3.30 -18.85
C ARG A 4 -7.73 4.38 -17.79
N PRO A 5 -8.63 4.53 -16.79
CA PRO A 5 -8.40 5.48 -15.70
C PRO A 5 -7.18 5.03 -14.89
N MET A 6 -6.36 6.00 -14.49
CA MET A 6 -5.15 5.79 -13.69
C MET A 6 -5.05 6.91 -12.66
N LEU A 7 -4.46 6.60 -11.51
CA LEU A 7 -4.15 7.60 -10.49
C LEU A 7 -3.10 8.57 -11.03
N GLY A 8 -3.34 9.86 -10.88
CA GLY A 8 -2.34 10.90 -11.05
C GLY A 8 -1.66 11.24 -9.73
N GLU A 9 -0.75 12.21 -9.80
CA GLU A 9 0.01 12.72 -8.65
C GLU A 9 -0.93 13.34 -7.59
N ALA A 10 -1.92 14.13 -8.02
CA ALA A 10 -2.89 14.78 -7.14
C ALA A 10 -3.73 13.76 -6.36
N GLU A 11 -4.25 12.71 -7.02
CA GLU A 11 -5.05 11.69 -6.36
C GLU A 11 -4.21 10.84 -5.40
N ALA A 12 -2.98 10.49 -5.80
CA ALA A 12 -2.05 9.76 -4.94
C ALA A 12 -1.70 10.57 -3.69
N GLY A 13 -1.48 11.88 -3.83
CA GLY A 13 -1.27 12.81 -2.71
C GLY A 13 -2.47 12.86 -1.77
N ALA A 14 -3.68 13.00 -2.30
CA ALA A 14 -4.90 13.04 -1.50
C ALA A 14 -5.13 11.74 -0.68
N ILE A 15 -4.87 10.58 -1.28
CA ILE A 15 -4.93 9.27 -0.60
C ILE A 15 -3.90 9.22 0.54
N LEU A 16 -2.66 9.64 0.25
CA LEU A 16 -1.58 9.64 1.23
C LEU A 16 -1.89 10.57 2.41
N ASP A 17 -2.44 11.75 2.15
CA ASP A 17 -2.82 12.72 3.18
C ASP A 17 -3.94 12.20 4.07
N ALA A 18 -4.99 11.61 3.49
CA ALA A 18 -6.09 11.02 4.25
C ALA A 18 -5.61 9.87 5.15
N ALA A 19 -4.76 8.97 4.63
CA ALA A 19 -4.20 7.85 5.39
C ALA A 19 -3.30 8.35 6.54
N CYS A 20 -2.46 9.34 6.29
CA CYS A 20 -1.60 9.93 7.32
C CYS A 20 -2.40 10.71 8.38
N ALA A 21 -3.47 11.40 7.99
CA ALA A 21 -4.35 12.09 8.93
C ALA A 21 -5.04 11.09 9.88
N HIS A 22 -5.55 9.99 9.34
CA HIS A 22 -6.12 8.92 10.15
C HIS A 22 -5.08 8.31 11.11
N ALA A 23 -3.89 7.96 10.59
CA ALA A 23 -2.82 7.41 11.42
C ALA A 23 -2.43 8.35 12.57
N ARG A 24 -2.30 9.65 12.31
CA ARG A 24 -2.04 10.65 13.36
C ARG A 24 -3.16 10.72 14.39
N SER A 25 -4.43 10.69 13.96
CA SER A 25 -5.58 10.70 14.87
C SER A 25 -5.64 9.47 15.78
N ALA A 26 -5.11 8.34 15.30
CA ALA A 26 -5.02 7.08 16.02
C ALA A 26 -3.67 6.88 16.74
N SER A 27 -2.80 7.90 16.76
CA SER A 27 -1.45 7.84 17.34
C SER A 27 -0.61 6.66 16.79
N LEU A 28 -0.74 6.37 15.50
CA LEU A 28 -0.01 5.32 14.80
C LEU A 28 1.23 5.88 14.09
N GLU A 29 2.37 5.24 14.36
CA GLU A 29 3.67 5.56 13.78
C GLU A 29 3.95 4.63 12.58
N VAL A 30 3.44 4.98 11.41
CA VAL A 30 3.44 4.11 10.21
C VAL A 30 4.08 4.76 8.99
N SER A 31 4.45 3.93 8.01
CA SER A 31 4.72 4.36 6.65
C SER A 31 3.55 3.99 5.75
N VAL A 32 3.18 4.90 4.84
CA VAL A 32 2.10 4.73 3.86
C VAL A 32 2.67 4.86 2.46
N ALA A 33 2.34 3.94 1.57
CA ALA A 33 2.74 3.95 0.16
C ALA A 33 1.50 3.83 -0.74
N VAL A 34 1.53 4.54 -1.87
CA VAL A 34 0.52 4.48 -2.94
C VAL A 34 1.24 4.11 -4.22
N VAL A 35 0.71 3.12 -4.94
CA VAL A 35 1.24 2.62 -6.22
C VAL A 35 0.17 2.70 -7.30
N ASP A 36 0.58 2.67 -8.56
CA ASP A 36 -0.34 2.46 -9.68
C ASP A 36 -0.75 0.99 -9.83
N GLU A 37 -1.58 0.68 -10.83
CA GLU A 37 -2.05 -0.69 -11.09
C GLU A 37 -0.91 -1.66 -11.47
N ALA A 38 0.20 -1.16 -12.02
CA ALA A 38 1.39 -1.97 -12.31
C ALA A 38 2.27 -2.18 -11.06
N GLY A 39 1.90 -1.58 -9.93
CA GLY A 39 2.67 -1.64 -8.69
C GLY A 39 3.86 -0.69 -8.65
N ILE A 40 3.88 0.33 -9.51
CA ILE A 40 4.91 1.37 -9.54
C ILE A 40 4.57 2.44 -8.51
N LEU A 41 5.57 2.82 -7.70
CA LEU A 41 5.40 3.80 -6.63
C LEU A 41 5.01 5.17 -7.19
N LEU A 42 3.91 5.71 -6.66
CA LEU A 42 3.45 7.07 -6.94
C LEU A 42 3.77 8.02 -5.78
N ALA A 43 3.52 7.57 -4.54
CA ALA A 43 3.76 8.37 -3.35
C ALA A 43 4.12 7.53 -2.13
N LEU A 44 4.95 8.07 -1.24
CA LEU A 44 5.39 7.43 -0.01
C LEU A 44 5.54 8.48 1.09
N ARG A 45 5.04 8.18 2.29
CA ARG A 45 5.32 8.98 3.49
C ARG A 45 5.59 8.08 4.68
N ARG A 46 6.74 8.28 5.33
CA ARG A 46 7.06 7.72 6.64
C ARG A 46 6.74 8.76 7.70
N LEU A 47 5.84 8.45 8.62
CA LEU A 47 5.55 9.33 9.75
C LEU A 47 6.70 9.30 10.76
N ASP A 48 6.83 10.37 11.53
CA ASP A 48 7.77 10.42 12.66
C ASP A 48 7.48 9.28 13.64
N GLY A 49 8.53 8.72 14.25
CA GLY A 49 8.44 7.55 15.12
C GLY A 49 8.35 6.20 14.39
N ALA A 50 7.90 6.15 13.13
CA ALA A 50 7.71 4.89 12.41
C ALA A 50 9.04 4.11 12.27
N ARG A 51 9.01 2.79 12.45
CA ARG A 51 10.22 1.95 12.42
C ARG A 51 10.92 2.01 11.05
N LEU A 52 12.24 1.90 11.05
CA LEU A 52 13.09 2.12 9.86
C LEU A 52 12.75 1.22 8.65
N HIS A 53 12.29 -0.01 8.89
CA HIS A 53 11.94 -0.97 7.84
C HIS A 53 10.54 -0.76 7.23
N THR A 54 9.70 0.06 7.87
CA THR A 54 8.28 0.19 7.46
C THR A 54 8.06 0.81 6.07
N PRO A 55 8.93 1.69 5.52
CA PRO A 55 8.76 2.19 4.16
C PRO A 55 8.77 1.08 3.10
N GLU A 56 9.75 0.19 3.18
CA GLU A 56 9.87 -0.95 2.26
C GLU A 56 8.69 -1.90 2.40
N ALA A 57 8.30 -2.23 3.63
CA ALA A 57 7.13 -3.06 3.88
C ALA A 57 5.84 -2.43 3.31
N ALA A 58 5.67 -1.11 3.42
CA ALA A 58 4.52 -0.40 2.86
C ALA A 58 4.50 -0.48 1.33
N MET A 59 5.65 -0.26 0.67
CA MET A 59 5.79 -0.38 -0.78
C MET A 59 5.47 -1.80 -1.26
N LEU A 60 6.01 -2.82 -0.60
CA LEU A 60 5.77 -4.23 -0.95
C LEU A 60 4.29 -4.60 -0.76
N LYS A 61 3.66 -4.17 0.33
CA LYS A 61 2.22 -4.39 0.54
C LYS A 61 1.37 -3.72 -0.54
N ALA A 62 1.66 -2.47 -0.88
CA ALA A 62 0.95 -1.73 -1.90
C ALA A 62 1.10 -2.40 -3.28
N ARG A 63 2.33 -2.78 -3.66
CA ARG A 63 2.63 -3.50 -4.90
C ARG A 63 1.91 -4.85 -4.97
N THR A 64 1.98 -5.66 -3.91
CA THR A 64 1.28 -6.95 -3.88
C THR A 64 -0.21 -6.75 -4.04
N ALA A 65 -0.82 -5.81 -3.31
CA ALA A 65 -2.25 -5.53 -3.41
C ALA A 65 -2.68 -5.07 -4.81
N ALA A 66 -1.86 -4.27 -5.50
CA ALA A 66 -2.13 -3.84 -6.87
C ALA A 66 -2.09 -5.02 -7.86
N ILE A 67 -1.06 -5.89 -7.75
CA ILE A 67 -0.85 -7.01 -8.67
C ILE A 67 -1.88 -8.13 -8.44
N THR A 68 -2.12 -8.52 -7.18
CA THR A 68 -3.06 -9.59 -6.84
C THR A 68 -4.51 -9.11 -6.81
N ARG A 69 -4.73 -7.80 -6.90
CA ARG A 69 -6.04 -7.14 -6.77
C ARG A 69 -6.79 -7.57 -5.50
N THR A 70 -6.05 -7.85 -4.45
CA THR A 70 -6.54 -8.40 -3.18
C THR A 70 -5.80 -7.74 -2.03
N ALA A 71 -6.49 -7.40 -0.94
CA ALA A 71 -5.84 -6.88 0.26
C ALA A 71 -4.83 -7.91 0.80
N THR A 72 -3.64 -7.47 1.19
CA THR A 72 -2.58 -8.40 1.63
C THR A 72 -2.92 -9.20 2.87
N ALA A 73 -3.81 -8.70 3.73
CA ALA A 73 -4.36 -9.47 4.86
C ALA A 73 -5.20 -10.66 4.39
N ALA A 74 -6.06 -10.47 3.39
CA ALA A 74 -6.84 -11.58 2.82
C ALA A 74 -5.94 -12.59 2.09
N LEU A 75 -4.87 -12.13 1.44
CA LEU A 75 -3.86 -13.02 0.86
C LEU A 75 -3.12 -13.82 1.94
N GLU A 76 -2.80 -13.20 3.08
CA GLU A 76 -2.23 -13.89 4.23
C GLU A 76 -3.16 -15.00 4.76
N ASP A 77 -4.46 -14.71 4.87
CA ASP A 77 -5.47 -15.70 5.28
C ASP A 77 -5.56 -16.87 4.30
N GLN A 78 -5.49 -16.60 2.98
CA GLN A 78 -5.47 -17.65 1.95
C GLN A 78 -4.22 -18.54 2.06
N VAL A 79 -3.04 -17.94 2.20
CA VAL A 79 -1.77 -18.68 2.38
C VAL A 79 -1.79 -19.51 3.68
N ARG A 80 -2.41 -18.99 4.73
CA ARG A 80 -2.58 -19.73 5.99
C ARG A 80 -3.49 -20.94 5.83
N ALA A 81 -4.54 -20.83 5.01
CA ALA A 81 -5.46 -21.92 4.71
C ALA A 81 -4.86 -22.96 3.74
N ASP A 82 -4.07 -22.50 2.77
CA ASP A 82 -3.36 -23.34 1.80
C ASP A 82 -1.90 -22.87 1.60
N PRO A 83 -0.95 -23.42 2.38
CA PRO A 83 0.46 -23.07 2.27
C PRO A 83 1.08 -23.38 0.90
N ALA A 84 0.45 -24.21 0.05
CA ALA A 84 0.95 -24.51 -1.29
C ALA A 84 0.91 -23.29 -2.23
N LEU A 85 0.17 -22.24 -1.89
CA LEU A 85 0.17 -20.97 -2.63
C LEU A 85 1.52 -20.22 -2.62
N LEU A 86 2.46 -20.62 -1.74
CA LEU A 86 3.82 -20.09 -1.71
C LEU A 86 4.84 -20.95 -2.49
N ALA A 87 4.43 -22.10 -3.03
CA ALA A 87 5.31 -23.06 -3.70
C ALA A 87 5.58 -22.72 -5.17
#